data_AF-X0SJZ9-F1
#
_entry.id   AF-X0SJZ9-F1
#
_cell.length_a   1.000
_cell.length_b   1.000
_cell.length_c   1.000
_cell.angle_alpha   90.00
_cell.angle_beta   90.00
_cell.angle_gamma   90.00
#
_symmetry.space_group_name_H-M   'P 1'
#
loop_
_entity.id
_entity.type
_entity.pdbx_description
1 polymer ?
#
loop_
_entity_poly.entity_id
_entity_poly.type
_entity_poly.pdbx_seq_one_letter_code
_entity_poly.pdbx_strand_id
1 'polypeptide(L)'
;MPNLKYLIEKNQSPTGRQKFIDTCKYDWTSIRRDYVEGCFDKDNKLVWSTLSQIADKYKLSYTYLRQVASTQKWSIEKQNYRTNYEHAKQTEKIHYLARKAAKFDGKCIAIAEAGIHQIETMLTIAGEMIDDSGKRVFIDMDMLESMAKTLDKFQKIGRLALGSSTDNLSQNVKNMGAISLS
;
A
#
# COMPACT_ATOMS: atom_id res chain seq x y z
N MET A 1 12.63 -8.15 8.98
CA MET A 1 12.07 -8.21 7.61
C MET A 1 12.62 -9.47 6.95
N PRO A 2 11.80 -10.47 6.60
CA PRO A 2 12.30 -11.69 5.98
C PRO A 2 12.65 -11.42 4.52
N ASN A 3 13.85 -11.85 4.14
CA ASN A 3 14.47 -11.71 2.84
C ASN A 3 13.65 -12.49 1.79
N LEU A 4 13.15 -11.84 0.74
CA LEU A 4 12.33 -12.46 -0.33
C LEU A 4 13.05 -13.63 -1.04
N LYS A 5 14.36 -13.77 -0.85
CA LYS A 5 15.15 -14.92 -1.32
C LYS A 5 14.79 -16.24 -0.63
N TYR A 6 14.24 -16.20 0.59
CA TYR A 6 14.03 -17.39 1.43
C TYR A 6 12.72 -18.16 1.17
N LEU A 7 11.75 -17.58 0.45
CA LEU A 7 10.46 -18.23 0.20
C LEU A 7 10.42 -19.06 -1.09
N ILE A 8 11.47 -19.02 -1.91
CA ILE A 8 11.56 -19.78 -3.17
C ILE A 8 12.33 -21.10 -2.97
N GLU A 9 13.15 -21.23 -1.92
CA GLU A 9 14.04 -22.39 -1.70
C GLU A 9 13.39 -23.62 -1.05
N LYS A 10 12.13 -23.56 -0.57
CA LYS A 10 11.55 -24.66 0.22
C LYS A 10 10.67 -25.68 -0.51
N ASN A 11 10.48 -25.58 -1.82
CA ASN A 11 9.62 -26.51 -2.56
C ASN A 11 10.35 -27.49 -3.48
N GLN A 12 11.65 -27.73 -3.26
CA GLN A 12 12.39 -28.73 -4.03
C GLN A 12 13.20 -29.64 -3.12
N SER A 13 12.62 -30.80 -2.80
CA SER A 13 13.36 -32.05 -2.55
C SER A 13 12.42 -33.26 -2.74
N PRO A 14 12.96 -34.41 -3.16
CA PRO A 14 12.50 -35.06 -4.38
C PRO A 14 11.93 -36.44 -4.13
N THR A 15 10.81 -36.78 -4.78
CA THR A 15 10.31 -38.15 -4.82
C THR A 15 9.94 -38.55 -6.24
N GLY A 16 10.73 -39.49 -6.78
CA GLY A 16 10.31 -40.31 -7.90
C GLY A 16 10.99 -40.02 -9.24
N ARG A 17 12.13 -40.69 -9.46
CA ARG A 17 12.71 -41.02 -10.78
C ARG A 17 12.85 -39.86 -11.78
N GLN A 18 13.83 -38.98 -11.56
CA GLN A 18 14.47 -38.32 -12.70
C GLN A 18 15.69 -39.15 -13.08
N LYS A 19 15.52 -39.99 -14.11
CA LYS A 19 16.65 -40.56 -14.86
C LYS A 19 17.54 -39.40 -15.29
N PHE A 20 18.83 -39.53 -14.99
CA PHE A 20 19.89 -38.72 -15.56
C PHE A 20 19.69 -38.61 -17.08
N ILE A 21 19.56 -37.38 -17.59
CA ILE A 21 19.78 -37.12 -19.01
C ILE A 21 21.10 -36.38 -19.08
N ASP A 22 22.12 -37.18 -19.38
CA ASP A 22 23.43 -36.78 -19.87
C ASP A 22 23.31 -35.76 -21.03
N THR A 23 24.20 -34.77 -21.02
CA THR A 23 24.64 -34.01 -22.20
C THR A 23 23.53 -33.37 -23.06
N CYS A 24 22.71 -32.50 -22.48
CA CYS A 24 21.86 -31.63 -23.29
C CYS A 24 22.72 -30.56 -24.00
N LYS A 25 22.71 -30.57 -25.34
CA LYS A 25 23.33 -29.57 -26.24
C LYS A 25 23.01 -28.10 -25.87
N TYR A 26 21.95 -27.87 -25.09
CA TYR A 26 21.46 -26.56 -24.69
C TYR A 26 21.01 -26.57 -23.23
N ASP A 27 21.24 -25.45 -22.51
CA ASP A 27 20.73 -25.24 -21.15
C ASP A 27 19.26 -24.82 -21.18
N TRP A 28 18.38 -25.82 -21.19
CA TRP A 28 16.93 -25.63 -21.20
C TRP A 28 16.38 -24.90 -19.97
N THR A 29 17.08 -24.97 -18.83
CA THR A 29 16.64 -24.33 -17.58
C THR A 29 16.71 -22.81 -17.71
N SER A 30 17.86 -22.29 -18.20
CA SER A 30 18.02 -20.86 -18.43
C SER A 30 17.12 -20.35 -19.55
N ILE A 31 16.95 -21.12 -20.63
CA ILE A 31 16.06 -20.76 -21.75
C ILE A 31 14.60 -20.63 -21.28
N ARG A 32 14.14 -21.60 -20.48
CA ARG A 32 12.78 -21.60 -19.91
C ARG A 32 12.60 -20.42 -18.98
N ARG A 33 13.55 -20.17 -18.06
CA ARG A 33 13.51 -19.05 -17.13
C ARG A 33 13.38 -17.72 -17.87
N ASP A 34 14.23 -17.48 -18.86
CA ASP A 34 14.20 -16.22 -19.63
C ASP A 34 12.87 -16.02 -20.39
N TYR A 35 12.20 -17.09 -20.78
CA TYR A 35 10.87 -17.02 -21.41
C TYR A 35 9.73 -16.82 -20.42
N VAL A 36 9.72 -17.61 -19.35
CA VAL A 36 8.63 -17.74 -18.37
C VAL A 36 8.69 -16.66 -17.31
N GLU A 37 9.89 -16.35 -16.81
CA GLU A 37 10.17 -15.38 -15.75
C GLU A 37 10.68 -14.04 -16.30
N GLY A 38 11.09 -14.01 -17.57
CA GLY A 38 11.48 -12.79 -18.28
C GLY A 38 12.94 -12.45 -18.06
N CYS A 39 13.42 -11.44 -18.76
CA CYS A 39 14.79 -10.96 -18.62
C CYS A 39 14.81 -9.47 -18.30
N PHE A 40 15.78 -9.05 -17.48
CA PHE A 40 16.04 -7.64 -17.25
C PHE A 40 16.83 -7.08 -18.43
N ASP A 41 16.30 -6.03 -19.04
CA ASP A 41 17.02 -5.28 -20.06
C ASP A 41 18.13 -4.40 -19.43
N LYS A 42 18.95 -3.74 -20.25
CA LYS A 42 20.04 -2.84 -19.83
C LYS A 42 19.56 -1.72 -18.90
N ASP A 43 18.29 -1.33 -19.01
CA ASP A 43 17.64 -0.33 -18.15
C ASP A 43 17.04 -0.93 -16.86
N ASN A 44 17.36 -2.18 -16.53
CA ASN A 44 16.83 -2.94 -15.39
C ASN A 44 15.29 -3.05 -15.38
N LYS A 45 14.67 -2.98 -16.57
CA LYS A 45 13.23 -3.20 -16.77
C LYS A 45 12.99 -4.67 -17.10
N LEU A 46 11.97 -5.26 -16.47
CA LEU A 46 11.54 -6.63 -16.76
C LEU A 46 10.87 -6.66 -18.14
N VAL A 47 11.46 -7.41 -19.08
CA VAL A 47 10.96 -7.57 -20.45
C VAL A 47 10.60 -9.03 -20.71
N TRP A 48 9.40 -9.22 -21.25
CA TRP A 48 8.86 -10.52 -21.60
C TRP A 48 9.23 -10.90 -23.02
N SER A 49 10.34 -11.62 -23.18
CA SER A 49 10.81 -12.05 -24.51
C SER A 49 9.84 -13.01 -25.19
N THR A 50 9.74 -12.90 -26.51
CA THR A 50 9.03 -13.85 -27.38
C THR A 50 9.89 -15.08 -27.67
N LEU A 51 9.28 -16.18 -28.11
CA LEU A 51 10.03 -17.38 -28.51
C LEU A 51 11.02 -17.09 -29.65
N SER A 52 10.71 -16.15 -30.55
CA SER A 52 11.65 -15.76 -31.62
C SER A 52 12.90 -15.11 -31.05
N GLN A 53 12.74 -14.13 -30.16
CA GLN A 53 13.86 -13.41 -29.54
C GLN A 53 14.74 -14.35 -28.70
N ILE A 54 14.14 -15.35 -28.07
CA ILE A 54 14.88 -16.37 -27.33
C ILE A 54 15.61 -17.32 -28.27
N ALA A 55 14.99 -17.71 -29.39
CA ALA A 55 15.65 -18.49 -30.42
C ALA A 55 16.90 -17.76 -30.94
N ASP A 56 16.79 -16.46 -31.20
CA ASP A 56 17.91 -15.62 -31.65
C ASP A 56 19.00 -15.52 -30.57
N LYS A 57 18.61 -15.25 -29.31
CA LYS A 57 19.53 -15.12 -28.17
C LYS A 57 20.37 -16.39 -27.93
N TYR A 58 19.74 -17.55 -28.02
CA TYR A 58 20.39 -18.84 -27.77
C TYR A 58 20.87 -19.55 -29.04
N LYS A 59 20.75 -18.91 -30.21
CA LYS A 59 21.09 -19.48 -31.52
C LYS A 59 20.43 -20.83 -31.77
N LEU A 60 19.15 -20.92 -31.43
CA LEU A 60 18.31 -22.11 -31.59
C LEU A 60 17.43 -22.00 -32.82
N SER A 61 17.09 -23.14 -33.42
CA SER A 61 16.01 -23.18 -34.40
C SER A 61 14.68 -22.83 -33.71
N TYR A 62 13.99 -21.81 -34.22
CA TYR A 62 12.67 -21.39 -33.74
C TYR A 62 11.67 -22.56 -33.73
N THR A 63 11.65 -23.36 -34.79
CA THR A 63 10.73 -24.51 -34.91
C THR A 63 10.96 -25.53 -33.80
N TYR A 64 12.23 -25.83 -33.50
CA TYR A 64 12.59 -26.76 -32.44
C TYR A 64 12.23 -26.20 -31.05
N LEU A 65 12.54 -24.93 -30.79
CA LEU A 65 12.19 -24.25 -29.54
C LEU A 65 10.67 -24.21 -29.34
N ARG A 66 9.90 -23.92 -30.40
CA ARG A 66 8.43 -23.91 -30.36
C ARG A 66 7.86 -25.28 -30.00
N GLN A 67 8.41 -26.36 -30.57
CA GLN A 67 7.98 -27.72 -30.24
C GLN A 67 8.23 -28.04 -28.77
N VAL A 68 9.43 -27.75 -28.26
CA VAL A 68 9.79 -27.97 -26.85
C VAL A 68 8.89 -27.14 -25.92
N ALA A 69 8.71 -25.85 -26.22
CA ALA A 69 7.86 -24.95 -25.45
C ALA A 69 6.39 -25.40 -25.42
N SER A 70 5.89 -25.98 -26.52
CA SER A 70 4.55 -26.54 -26.60
C SER A 70 4.41 -27.81 -25.77
N THR A 71 5.34 -28.77 -25.89
CA THR A 71 5.34 -30.02 -25.13
C THR A 71 5.40 -29.76 -23.62
N GLN A 72 6.21 -28.78 -23.21
CA GLN A 72 6.37 -28.40 -21.81
C GLN A 72 5.38 -27.32 -21.34
N LYS A 73 4.45 -26.90 -22.20
CA LYS A 73 3.39 -25.93 -21.89
C LYS A 73 3.91 -24.59 -21.32
N TRP A 74 5.05 -24.12 -21.80
CA TRP A 74 5.69 -22.90 -21.29
C TRP A 74 4.80 -21.65 -21.40
N SER A 75 3.87 -21.61 -22.35
CA SER A 75 2.92 -20.49 -22.46
C SER A 75 1.97 -20.40 -21.26
N ILE A 76 1.51 -21.54 -20.76
CA ILE A 76 0.64 -21.59 -19.58
C ILE A 76 1.45 -21.20 -18.34
N GLU A 77 2.68 -21.72 -18.26
CA GLU A 77 3.58 -21.39 -17.17
C GLU A 77 3.91 -19.90 -17.11
N LYS A 78 4.23 -19.29 -18.25
CA LYS A 78 4.46 -17.84 -18.38
C LYS A 78 3.24 -17.05 -17.95
N GLN A 79 2.04 -17.48 -18.34
CA GLN A 79 0.80 -16.81 -17.92
C GLN A 79 0.61 -16.91 -16.40
N ASN A 80 0.79 -18.09 -15.81
CA ASN A 80 0.68 -18.29 -14.36
C ASN A 80 1.72 -17.46 -13.61
N TYR A 81 2.96 -17.44 -14.08
CA TYR A 81 4.02 -16.63 -13.50
C TYR A 81 3.68 -15.15 -13.55
N ARG A 82 3.22 -14.65 -14.70
CA ARG A 82 2.81 -13.25 -14.87
C ARG A 82 1.67 -12.89 -13.92
N THR A 83 0.63 -13.72 -13.85
CA THR A 83 -0.49 -13.54 -12.92
C THR A 83 0.02 -13.48 -11.47
N ASN A 84 0.86 -14.44 -11.06
CA ASN A 84 1.42 -14.49 -9.70
C ASN A 84 2.30 -13.27 -9.39
N TYR A 85 3.12 -12.83 -10.35
CA TYR A 85 3.96 -11.65 -10.23
C TYR A 85 3.12 -10.37 -10.08
N GLU A 86 2.07 -10.22 -10.89
CA GLU A 86 1.12 -9.10 -10.79
C GLU A 86 0.39 -9.10 -9.44
N HIS A 87 -0.06 -10.26 -8.96
CA HIS A 87 -0.63 -10.42 -7.63
C HIS A 87 0.36 -10.05 -6.52
N ALA A 88 1.59 -10.56 -6.55
CA ALA A 88 2.61 -10.26 -5.55
C ALA A 88 2.93 -8.77 -5.51
N LYS A 89 3.10 -8.14 -6.68
CA LYS A 89 3.30 -6.69 -6.81
C LYS A 89 2.13 -5.90 -6.24
N GLN A 90 0.90 -6.33 -6.49
CA GLN A 90 -0.28 -5.67 -5.98
C GLN A 90 -0.40 -5.80 -4.46
N THR A 91 -0.12 -6.99 -3.91
CA THR A 91 -0.10 -7.25 -2.47
C THR A 91 0.93 -6.38 -1.76
N GLU A 92 2.16 -6.29 -2.28
CA GLU A 92 3.20 -5.39 -1.75
C GLU A 92 2.75 -3.93 -1.77
N LYS A 93 2.13 -3.49 -2.88
CA LYS A 93 1.58 -2.14 -2.99
C LYS A 93 0.50 -1.88 -1.93
N ILE A 94 -0.41 -2.83 -1.71
CA ILE A 94 -1.46 -2.73 -0.69
C ILE A 94 -0.83 -2.62 0.70
N HIS A 95 0.12 -3.50 1.05
CA HIS A 95 0.80 -3.44 2.35
C HIS A 95 1.58 -2.15 2.55
N TYR A 96 2.22 -1.63 1.50
CA TYR A 96 2.90 -0.34 1.55
C TYR A 96 1.91 0.82 1.80
N LEU A 97 0.79 0.84 1.07
CA LEU A 97 -0.24 1.85 1.23
C LEU A 97 -0.90 1.77 2.61
N ALA A 98 -1.24 0.57 3.09
CA ALA A 98 -1.81 0.37 4.43
C ALA A 98 -0.87 0.88 5.53
N ARG A 99 0.44 0.57 5.43
CA ARG A 99 1.44 1.11 6.37
C ARG A 99 1.55 2.63 6.29
N LYS A 100 1.49 3.20 5.09
CA LYS A 100 1.52 4.65 4.91
C LYS A 100 0.28 5.33 5.47
N ALA A 101 -0.90 4.74 5.25
CA ALA A 101 -2.17 5.22 5.79
C ALA A 101 -2.12 5.23 7.32
N ALA A 102 -1.79 4.10 7.96
CA ALA A 102 -1.67 4.02 9.42
C ALA A 102 -0.68 5.05 10.00
N LYS A 103 0.46 5.28 9.34
CA LYS A 103 1.42 6.33 9.74
C LYS A 103 0.86 7.74 9.56
N PHE A 104 0.10 7.97 8.50
CA PHE A 104 -0.54 9.26 8.25
C PHE A 104 -1.63 9.53 9.29
N ASP A 105 -2.49 8.56 9.56
CA ASP A 105 -3.53 8.65 10.58
C ASP A 105 -2.93 8.92 11.96
N GLY A 106 -1.85 8.22 12.33
CA GLY A 106 -1.11 8.49 13.56
C GLY A 106 -0.57 9.92 13.65
N LYS A 107 -0.10 10.50 12.54
CA LYS A 107 0.32 11.92 12.51
C LYS A 107 -0.87 12.87 12.66
N CYS A 108 -2.00 12.58 12.03
CA CYS A 108 -3.22 13.37 12.16
C CYS A 108 -3.73 13.38 13.60
N ILE A 109 -3.68 12.23 14.29
CA ILE A 109 -4.01 12.12 15.72
C ILE A 109 -3.06 12.98 16.54
N ALA A 110 -1.74 12.84 16.36
CA ALA A 110 -0.77 13.63 17.10
C ALA A 110 -0.92 15.15 16.89
N ILE A 111 -1.23 15.58 15.66
CA ILE A 111 -1.50 16.99 15.35
C ILE A 111 -2.79 17.46 16.03
N ALA A 112 -3.85 16.64 16.00
CA ALA A 112 -5.10 16.95 16.67
C ALA A 112 -4.92 17.08 18.19
N GLU A 113 -4.21 16.15 18.82
CA GLU A 113 -3.88 16.20 20.25
C GLU A 113 -3.06 17.44 20.60
N ALA A 114 -2.02 17.75 19.82
CA ALA A 114 -1.22 18.96 20.03
C ALA A 114 -2.06 20.25 19.89
N GLY A 115 -2.96 20.29 18.91
CA GLY A 115 -3.88 21.42 18.71
C GLY A 115 -4.87 21.60 19.86
N ILE A 116 -5.44 20.51 20.36
CA ILE A 116 -6.31 20.51 21.55
C ILE A 116 -5.52 21.01 22.77
N HIS A 117 -4.31 20.48 22.98
CA HIS A 117 -3.47 20.86 24.11
C HIS A 117 -3.03 22.35 24.07
N GLN A 118 -2.79 22.90 22.87
CA GLN A 118 -2.51 24.32 22.69
C GLN A 118 -3.70 25.18 23.15
N ILE A 119 -4.93 24.78 22.80
CA ILE A 119 -6.16 25.46 23.20
C ILE A 119 -6.35 25.38 24.71
N GLU A 120 -6.15 24.20 25.32
CA GLU A 120 -6.17 24.02 26.79
C GLU A 120 -5.17 24.95 27.48
N THR A 121 -3.93 25.00 26.98
CA THR A 121 -2.87 25.86 27.53
C THR A 121 -3.26 27.34 27.43
N MET A 122 -3.81 27.78 26.30
CA MET A 122 -4.29 29.15 26.13
C MET A 122 -5.43 29.49 27.10
N LEU A 123 -6.37 28.57 27.33
CA LEU A 123 -7.46 28.77 28.30
C LEU A 123 -6.93 28.90 29.73
N THR A 124 -5.98 28.05 30.13
CA THR A 124 -5.36 28.09 31.45
C THR A 124 -4.59 29.39 31.67
N ILE A 125 -3.71 29.77 30.72
CA ILE A 125 -2.94 31.01 30.80
C ILE A 125 -3.88 32.21 30.90
N ALA A 126 -4.90 32.29 30.04
CA ALA A 126 -5.82 33.42 30.08
C ALA A 126 -6.64 33.48 31.38
N GLY A 127 -6.98 32.34 31.99
CA GLY A 127 -7.65 32.28 33.29
C GLY A 127 -6.77 32.72 34.47
N GLU A 128 -5.45 32.65 34.30
CA GLU A 128 -4.44 33.04 35.30
C GLU A 128 -3.84 34.44 35.06
N MET A 129 -4.02 35.01 33.86
CA MET A 129 -3.53 36.35 33.52
C MET A 129 -4.21 37.41 34.38
N ILE A 130 -3.38 38.20 35.05
CA ILE A 130 -3.77 39.37 35.82
C ILE A 130 -3.18 40.60 35.11
N ASP A 131 -4.00 41.61 34.87
CA ASP A 131 -3.57 42.87 34.28
C ASP A 131 -2.77 43.72 35.29
N ASP A 132 -2.15 44.80 34.81
CA ASP A 132 -1.38 45.73 35.66
C ASP A 132 -2.23 46.39 36.77
N SER A 133 -3.56 46.28 36.69
CA SER A 133 -4.50 46.77 37.70
C SER A 133 -4.88 45.72 38.76
N GLY A 134 -4.29 44.52 38.70
CA GLY A 134 -4.57 43.43 39.63
C GLY A 134 -5.88 42.68 39.32
N LYS A 135 -6.52 42.93 38.18
CA LYS A 135 -7.76 42.25 37.76
C LYS A 135 -7.45 41.11 36.80
N ARG A 136 -8.26 40.05 36.86
CA ARG A 136 -8.15 38.96 35.88
C ARG A 136 -8.50 39.46 34.49
N VAL A 137 -7.67 39.11 33.52
CA VAL A 137 -7.96 39.29 32.10
C VAL A 137 -9.09 38.32 31.73
N PHE A 138 -10.19 38.85 31.21
CA PHE A 138 -11.28 38.04 30.70
C PHE A 138 -11.03 37.69 29.24
N ILE A 139 -11.27 36.43 28.88
CA ILE A 139 -11.32 36.01 27.48
C ILE A 139 -12.58 36.61 26.87
N ASP A 140 -12.44 37.35 25.77
CA ASP A 140 -13.60 37.85 25.05
C ASP A 140 -14.37 36.71 24.35
N MET A 141 -15.64 36.96 24.03
CA MET A 141 -16.51 35.93 23.43
C MET A 141 -16.07 35.54 22.02
N ASP A 142 -15.45 36.46 21.25
CA ASP A 142 -15.01 36.21 19.88
C ASP A 142 -13.81 35.24 19.84
N MET A 143 -12.87 35.41 20.76
CA MET A 143 -11.73 34.52 20.97
C MET A 143 -12.19 33.16 21.45
N LEU A 144 -13.15 33.10 22.39
CA LEU A 144 -13.72 31.84 22.86
C LEU A 144 -14.42 31.08 21.71
N GLU A 145 -15.18 31.78 20.87
CA GLU A 145 -15.84 31.19 19.69
C GLU A 145 -14.80 30.67 18.67
N SER A 146 -13.73 31.44 18.43
CA SER A 146 -12.63 31.02 17.55
C SER A 146 -11.91 29.77 18.07
N MET A 147 -11.66 29.69 19.39
CA MET A 147 -11.09 28.51 20.04
C MET A 147 -12.02 27.31 19.95
N ALA A 148 -13.32 27.48 20.19
CA ALA A 148 -14.32 26.40 20.06
C ALA A 148 -14.40 25.85 18.64
N LYS A 149 -14.41 26.73 17.61
CA LYS A 149 -14.38 26.33 16.19
C LYS A 149 -13.09 25.59 15.83
N THR A 150 -11.97 26.02 16.39
CA THR A 150 -10.66 25.38 16.15
C THR A 150 -10.57 24.01 16.83
N LEU A 151 -11.10 23.89 18.05
CA LEU A 151 -11.21 22.64 18.79
C LEU A 151 -12.06 21.62 18.05
N ASP A 152 -13.24 22.03 17.55
CA ASP A 152 -14.13 21.18 16.76
C ASP A 152 -13.44 20.64 15.50
N LYS A 153 -12.63 21.46 14.82
CA LYS A 153 -11.83 21.02 13.67
C LYS A 153 -10.79 19.97 14.06
N PHE A 154 -10.03 20.17 15.13
CA PHE A 154 -9.04 19.18 15.58
C PHE A 154 -9.71 17.88 16.04
N GLN A 155 -10.83 17.98 16.76
CA GLN A 155 -11.61 16.81 17.16
C GLN A 155 -12.13 16.01 15.96
N LYS A 156 -12.61 16.69 14.91
CA LYS A 156 -13.04 16.06 13.65
C LYS A 156 -11.87 15.36 12.96
N ILE A 157 -10.71 16.01 12.88
CA ILE A 157 -9.49 15.41 12.29
C ILE A 157 -9.08 14.14 13.06
N GLY A 158 -9.08 14.19 14.40
CA GLY A 158 -8.76 13.02 15.23
C GLY A 158 -9.78 11.87 15.05
N ARG A 159 -11.07 12.18 15.03
CA ARG A 159 -12.13 11.18 14.79
C ARG A 159 -12.02 10.53 13.41
N LEU A 160 -11.75 11.32 12.37
CA LEU A 160 -11.54 10.81 11.01
C LEU A 160 -10.31 9.89 10.95
N ALA A 161 -9.20 10.29 11.57
CA ALA A 161 -7.99 9.46 11.62
C ALA A 161 -8.19 8.16 12.41
N LEU A 162 -9.11 8.14 13.39
CA LEU A 162 -9.51 6.95 14.13
C LEU A 162 -10.58 6.10 13.39
N GLY A 163 -11.01 6.50 12.19
CA GLY A 163 -12.00 5.77 11.40
C GLY A 163 -13.45 5.97 11.85
N SER A 164 -13.73 6.99 12.68
CA SER A 164 -15.08 7.36 13.08
C SER A 164 -15.70 8.33 12.06
N SER A 165 -16.86 8.01 11.49
CA SER A 165 -17.60 8.93 10.61
C SER A 165 -17.99 10.20 11.34
N THR A 166 -17.55 11.37 10.85
CA THR A 166 -17.90 12.69 11.41
C THR A 166 -19.24 13.23 10.91
N ASP A 167 -19.96 12.50 10.05
CA ASP A 167 -21.12 13.01 9.29
C ASP A 167 -22.49 12.81 9.96
N ASN A 168 -22.55 12.19 11.15
CA ASN A 168 -23.83 11.86 11.78
C ASN A 168 -24.62 13.05 12.35
N LEU A 169 -24.07 14.27 12.36
CA LEU A 169 -24.79 15.43 12.90
C LEU A 169 -25.69 16.12 11.86
N SER A 170 -25.35 16.05 10.57
CA SER A 170 -26.06 16.77 9.50
C SER A 170 -27.38 16.11 9.07
N GLN A 171 -27.52 14.80 9.28
CA GLN A 171 -28.74 14.07 8.88
C GLN A 171 -29.87 14.14 9.92
N ASN A 172 -29.56 14.31 11.21
CA ASN A 172 -30.58 14.39 12.25
C ASN A 172 -31.39 15.70 12.24
N VAL A 173 -30.82 16.79 11.72
CA VAL A 173 -31.53 18.08 11.61
C VAL A 173 -32.56 18.07 10.47
N LYS A 174 -32.32 17.32 9.38
CA LYS A 174 -33.30 17.18 8.29
C LYS A 174 -34.49 16.31 8.67
N ASN A 175 -34.31 15.30 9.51
CA ASN A 175 -35.40 14.42 9.93
C ASN A 175 -36.32 15.02 11.00
N MET A 176 -35.85 16.01 11.78
CA MET A 176 -36.71 16.72 12.74
C MET A 176 -37.63 17.78 12.08
N GLY A 177 -37.25 18.33 10.91
CA GLY A 177 -38.10 19.27 10.16
C GLY A 177 -39.25 18.60 9.40
N ALA A 178 -39.22 17.28 9.22
CA ALA A 178 -40.23 16.51 8.48
C ALA A 178 -41.34 15.93 9.38
N ILE A 179 -41.18 15.93 10.70
CA ILE A 179 -42.15 15.34 11.64
C ILE A 179 -43.15 16.40 12.17
N SER A 180 -42.94 17.69 11.87
CA SER A 180 -43.80 18.79 12.33
C SER A 180 -44.89 19.22 11.32
N LEU A 181 -45.01 18.54 10.19
CA LEU A 181 -46.02 18.79 9.16
C LEU A 181 -46.58 17.45 8.67
N SER A 182 -47.42 16.82 9.49
CA SER A 182 -48.28 15.69 9.12
C SER A 182 -49.53 15.73 10.00
#